data_AF-A0ABD2I4X7-F1
#
_entry.id   AF-A0ABD2I4X7-F1
#
_cell.length_a   1.000
_cell.length_b   1.000
_cell.length_c   1.000
_cell.angle_alpha   90.00
_cell.angle_beta   90.00
_cell.angle_gamma   90.00
#
_symmetry.space_group_name_H-M   'P 1'
#
loop_
_entity.id
_entity.type
_entity.pdbx_description
1 polymer ?
#
loop_
_entity_poly.entity_id
_entity_poly.type
_entity_poly.pdbx_seq_one_letter_code
_entity_poly.pdbx_strand_id
1 'polypeptide(L)'
;MPVPICLVCGAENAKQHYGSWCCNGCKGFFWRSISSKRRYICLNRNSDIECKACRLKRCLEIGMDPKLIRDCWGKSPTPQGPTLRDRCRSLGTLDWKNGREKERIGTPNSDCVEQQGSVMIPSHFKEQSDAPRPNTSNLSSCNLQLLSDYLEWVHNIPELNMLNEDDRNFLVLCRARPSAWLLLAHHRMHNTENRPNIELDKLELLLHNEIVGPLRELEIHSVEFEILRNVCFFSTVPQLSEAGRRLVTSVQNAQLRTLSEFSLSRINLMEKANEGPLLLSSVFRLNRMMNTLLTVEKVANFKG
;
A
#
# COMPACT_ATOMS: atom_id res chain seq x y z
N MET A 1 -23.94 12.60 -13.21
CA MET A 1 -23.34 12.42 -11.86
C MET A 1 -23.66 11.01 -11.39
N PRO A 2 -22.69 10.10 -11.25
CA PRO A 2 -22.95 8.76 -10.76
C PRO A 2 -23.40 8.82 -9.29
N VAL A 3 -24.48 8.12 -8.97
CA VAL A 3 -25.03 8.04 -7.61
C VAL A 3 -24.12 7.14 -6.77
N PRO A 4 -23.63 7.58 -5.59
CA PRO A 4 -22.75 6.76 -4.76
C PRO A 4 -23.45 5.47 -4.31
N ILE A 5 -22.74 4.35 -4.39
CA ILE A 5 -23.28 3.00 -4.13
C ILE A 5 -22.78 2.48 -2.78
N CYS A 6 -23.63 1.73 -2.08
CA CYS A 6 -23.28 1.12 -0.80
C CYS A 6 -22.31 -0.05 -0.99
N LEU A 7 -21.12 0.03 -0.39
CA LEU A 7 -20.09 -1.01 -0.50
C LEU A 7 -20.45 -2.32 0.23
N VAL A 8 -21.51 -2.29 1.06
CA VAL A 8 -22.04 -3.47 1.75
C VAL A 8 -23.02 -4.21 0.85
N CYS A 9 -24.09 -3.54 0.40
CA CYS A 9 -25.26 -4.19 -0.22
C CYS A 9 -25.60 -3.70 -1.63
N GLY A 10 -24.80 -2.81 -2.23
CA GLY A 10 -25.03 -2.32 -3.60
C GLY A 10 -26.19 -1.31 -3.76
N ALA A 11 -26.84 -0.88 -2.67
CA ALA A 11 -27.92 0.11 -2.75
C ALA A 11 -27.40 1.50 -3.15
N GLU A 12 -28.17 2.23 -3.95
CA GLU A 12 -27.87 3.60 -4.37
C GLU A 12 -27.97 4.61 -3.22
N ASN A 13 -27.53 5.84 -3.47
CA ASN A 13 -27.55 6.97 -2.52
C ASN A 13 -26.77 6.73 -1.22
N ALA A 14 -25.63 6.05 -1.31
CA ALA A 14 -24.74 5.85 -0.17
C ALA A 14 -24.11 7.16 0.31
N LYS A 15 -23.86 7.23 1.62
CA LYS A 15 -23.14 8.31 2.27
C LYS A 15 -22.06 7.72 3.19
N GLN A 16 -21.10 8.54 3.58
CA GLN A 16 -20.07 8.10 4.51
C GLN A 16 -20.65 7.94 5.93
N HIS A 17 -20.58 6.72 6.46
CA HIS A 17 -20.99 6.39 7.81
C HIS A 17 -19.98 5.44 8.46
N TYR A 18 -19.58 5.76 9.68
CA TYR A 18 -18.62 4.96 10.47
C TYR A 18 -17.33 4.63 9.70
N GLY A 19 -16.85 5.54 8.85
CA GLY A 19 -15.60 5.37 8.10
C GLY A 19 -15.73 4.83 6.69
N SER A 20 -16.92 4.38 6.23
CA SER A 20 -17.11 3.81 4.89
C SER A 20 -18.40 4.24 4.20
N TRP A 21 -18.47 4.12 2.87
CA TRP A 21 -19.65 4.49 2.06
C TRP A 21 -20.72 3.41 2.15
N CYS A 22 -21.84 3.73 2.80
CA CYS A 22 -22.96 2.80 2.91
C CYS A 22 -24.32 3.48 2.87
N CYS A 23 -25.36 2.70 2.59
CA CYS A 23 -26.74 3.17 2.66
C CYS A 23 -27.21 3.28 4.12
N ASN A 24 -28.32 3.99 4.33
CA ASN A 24 -28.93 4.14 5.67
C ASN A 24 -29.28 2.79 6.32
N GLY A 25 -29.62 1.76 5.53
CA GLY A 25 -29.90 0.43 6.03
C GLY A 25 -28.68 -0.24 6.66
N CYS A 26 -27.53 -0.20 5.97
CA CYS A 26 -26.27 -0.77 6.46
C CYS A 26 -25.69 0.04 7.63
N LYS A 27 -25.83 1.38 7.60
CA LYS A 27 -25.55 2.25 8.75
C LYS A 27 -26.31 1.79 10.00
N GLY A 28 -27.64 1.73 9.93
CA GLY A 28 -28.47 1.37 11.09
C GLY A 28 -28.25 -0.07 11.55
N PHE A 29 -28.03 -0.99 10.61
CA PHE A 29 -27.67 -2.37 10.91
C PHE A 29 -26.36 -2.48 11.67
N PHE A 30 -25.30 -1.81 11.21
CA PHE A 30 -23.99 -1.80 11.85
C PHE A 30 -24.06 -1.22 13.27
N TRP A 31 -24.72 -0.07 13.43
CA TRP A 31 -24.92 0.57 14.73
C TRP A 31 -25.63 -0.36 15.73
N ARG A 32 -26.79 -0.94 15.37
CA ARG A 32 -27.51 -1.88 16.26
C ARG A 32 -26.70 -3.12 16.61
N SER A 33 -25.90 -3.61 15.67
CA SER A 33 -25.09 -4.82 15.86
C SER A 33 -23.96 -4.58 16.85
N ILE A 34 -23.26 -3.45 16.74
CA ILE A 34 -22.16 -3.08 17.64
C ILE A 34 -22.68 -2.56 18.99
N SER A 35 -23.65 -1.64 19.00
CA SER A 35 -24.15 -1.01 20.23
C SER A 35 -24.80 -2.02 21.18
N SER A 36 -25.54 -2.99 20.65
CA SER A 36 -26.13 -4.07 21.46
C SER A 36 -25.22 -5.29 21.57
N LYS A 37 -23.97 -5.24 21.10
CA LYS A 37 -23.00 -6.35 21.09
C LYS A 37 -23.59 -7.66 20.55
N ARG A 38 -24.41 -7.58 19.49
CA ARG A 38 -25.10 -8.75 18.94
C ARG A 38 -24.10 -9.70 18.31
N ARG A 39 -24.21 -10.98 18.67
CA ARG A 39 -23.50 -12.07 18.00
C ARG A 39 -24.46 -12.75 17.03
N TYR A 40 -24.09 -12.80 15.76
CA TYR A 40 -24.83 -13.52 14.74
C TYR A 40 -24.10 -14.80 14.40
N ILE A 41 -24.84 -15.89 14.24
CA ILE A 41 -24.31 -17.17 13.78
C ILE A 41 -24.75 -17.33 12.32
N CYS A 42 -23.81 -17.70 11.47
CA CYS A 42 -24.06 -17.97 10.05
C CYS A 42 -24.56 -19.42 9.90
N LEU A 43 -25.77 -19.61 9.35
CA LEU A 43 -26.37 -20.94 9.17
C LEU A 43 -26.04 -21.57 7.81
N ASN A 44 -25.59 -20.78 6.83
CA ASN A 44 -25.19 -21.23 5.50
C ASN A 44 -23.80 -20.69 5.18
N ARG A 45 -22.87 -21.52 4.70
CA ARG A 45 -21.47 -21.11 4.40
C ARG A 45 -21.32 -20.11 3.24
N ASN A 46 -22.42 -19.66 2.63
CA ASN A 46 -22.40 -18.70 1.54
C ASN A 46 -22.39 -17.26 2.06
N SER A 47 -21.57 -16.41 1.45
CA SER A 47 -21.41 -14.99 1.78
C SER A 47 -22.58 -14.15 1.24
N ASP A 48 -23.77 -14.39 1.79
CA ASP A 48 -24.99 -13.68 1.41
C ASP A 48 -25.22 -12.43 2.29
N ILE A 49 -25.65 -11.34 1.66
CA ILE A 49 -26.01 -10.08 2.32
C ILE A 49 -27.28 -10.21 3.20
N GLU A 50 -28.13 -11.20 2.92
CA GLU A 50 -29.31 -11.51 3.72
C GLU A 50 -28.95 -12.12 5.08
N CYS A 51 -27.82 -12.81 5.16
CA CYS A 51 -27.31 -13.36 6.41
C CYS A 51 -26.74 -12.24 7.30
N LYS A 52 -27.30 -12.07 8.51
CA LYS A 52 -26.86 -11.04 9.47
C LYS A 52 -25.37 -11.20 9.86
N ALA A 53 -24.87 -12.43 9.96
CA ALA A 53 -23.47 -12.69 10.25
C ALA A 53 -22.55 -12.24 9.10
N CYS A 54 -22.85 -12.64 7.87
CA CYS A 54 -22.08 -12.26 6.67
C CYS A 54 -22.18 -10.76 6.40
N ARG A 55 -23.35 -10.15 6.59
CA ARG A 55 -23.54 -8.70 6.44
C ARG A 55 -22.71 -7.91 7.45
N LEU A 56 -22.67 -8.33 8.72
CA LEU A 56 -21.83 -7.67 9.73
C LEU A 56 -20.35 -7.84 9.43
N LYS A 57 -19.94 -9.05 9.00
CA LYS A 57 -18.57 -9.32 8.55
C LYS A 57 -18.18 -8.38 7.40
N ARG A 58 -19.06 -8.27 6.39
CA ARG A 58 -18.85 -7.38 5.24
C ARG A 58 -18.74 -5.91 5.65
N CYS A 59 -19.56 -5.44 6.59
CA CYS A 59 -19.43 -4.08 7.14
C CYS A 59 -18.02 -3.81 7.69
N LEU A 60 -17.45 -4.76 8.44
CA LEU A 60 -16.09 -4.62 9.00
C LEU A 60 -15.03 -4.70 7.90
N GLU A 61 -15.18 -5.60 6.93
CA GLU A 61 -14.26 -5.77 5.79
C GLU A 61 -14.16 -4.51 4.93
N ILE A 62 -15.27 -3.79 4.71
CA ILE A 62 -15.25 -2.51 3.96
C ILE A 62 -14.78 -1.31 4.80
N GLY A 63 -14.34 -1.55 6.04
CA GLY A 63 -13.77 -0.53 6.91
C GLY A 63 -14.79 0.26 7.75
N MET A 64 -15.98 -0.28 8.05
CA MET A 64 -16.82 0.34 9.07
C MET A 64 -16.19 0.12 10.46
N ASP A 65 -15.87 1.20 11.16
CA ASP A 65 -15.17 1.14 12.46
C ASP A 65 -16.14 1.24 13.65
N PRO A 66 -16.22 0.20 14.51
CA PRO A 66 -16.97 0.23 15.77
C PRO A 66 -16.61 1.39 16.70
N LYS A 67 -15.38 1.93 16.63
CA LYS A 67 -14.93 3.04 17.48
C LYS A 67 -15.68 4.32 17.15
N LEU A 68 -15.96 4.58 15.88
CA LEU A 68 -16.67 5.77 15.40
C LEU A 68 -18.16 5.82 15.82
N ILE A 69 -18.70 4.72 16.35
CA ILE A 69 -20.04 4.69 16.94
C ILE A 69 -20.05 5.40 18.30
N ARG A 70 -18.96 5.31 19.08
CA ARG A 70 -18.87 5.91 20.42
C ARG A 70 -18.78 7.43 20.36
N ASP A 71 -18.13 7.97 19.32
CA ASP A 71 -17.99 9.43 19.12
C ASP A 71 -19.30 10.12 18.69
N CYS A 72 -20.31 9.34 18.31
CA CYS A 72 -21.62 9.84 17.86
C CYS A 72 -22.72 9.77 18.92
N TRP A 73 -22.46 9.24 20.12
CA TRP A 73 -23.43 9.22 21.22
C TRP A 73 -23.47 10.59 21.91
N GLY A 74 -24.44 11.41 21.52
CA GLY A 74 -24.78 12.65 22.23
C GLY A 74 -24.73 13.94 21.42
N LYS A 75 -24.43 13.90 20.12
CA LYS A 75 -24.51 15.10 19.27
C LYS A 75 -25.46 14.87 18.11
N SER A 76 -26.69 15.37 18.28
CA SER A 76 -27.54 15.74 17.15
C SER A 76 -26.76 16.71 16.24
N PRO A 77 -26.89 16.62 14.91
CA PRO A 77 -26.15 17.49 14.02
C PRO A 77 -26.77 18.89 14.03
N THR A 78 -26.15 19.84 14.72
CA THR A 78 -26.32 21.26 14.40
C THR A 78 -25.35 21.62 13.26
N PRO A 79 -25.80 22.35 12.24
CA PRO A 79 -24.97 22.73 11.11
C PRO A 79 -24.18 23.97 11.47
N GLN A 80 -22.98 23.82 12.06
CA GLN A 80 -21.88 24.79 12.03
C GLN A 80 -20.68 24.24 12.84
N GLY A 81 -19.64 23.80 12.15
CA GLY A 81 -18.34 23.40 12.70
C GLY A 81 -17.35 23.16 11.55
N PRO A 82 -16.08 23.57 11.66
CA PRO A 82 -15.24 23.85 10.51
C PRO A 82 -14.83 22.57 9.78
N THR A 83 -14.80 22.66 8.45
CA THR A 83 -14.36 21.59 7.57
C THR A 83 -12.86 21.30 7.75
N LEU A 84 -12.42 20.13 7.28
CA LEU A 84 -11.02 19.68 7.21
C LEU A 84 -10.04 20.67 6.54
N ARG A 85 -10.54 21.76 5.96
CA ARG A 85 -9.75 22.84 5.35
C ARG A 85 -8.99 23.72 6.35
N ASP A 86 -9.40 23.76 7.62
CA ASP A 86 -8.89 24.77 8.57
C ASP A 86 -7.71 24.31 9.45
N ARG A 87 -7.23 23.07 9.32
CA ARG A 87 -6.05 22.58 10.06
C ARG A 87 -4.71 22.82 9.35
N CYS A 88 -4.72 23.46 8.18
CA CYS A 88 -3.54 23.65 7.34
C CYS A 88 -2.86 25.03 7.49
N ARG A 89 -3.12 25.77 8.57
CA ARG A 89 -2.64 27.16 8.73
C ARG A 89 -1.46 27.36 9.72
N SER A 90 -0.80 26.29 10.18
CA SER A 90 0.36 26.40 11.09
C SER A 90 1.67 25.80 10.57
N LEU A 91 1.76 25.41 9.31
CA LEU A 91 3.03 25.07 8.64
C LEU A 91 3.02 25.70 7.24
N GLY A 92 4.01 26.56 6.99
CA GLY A 92 4.02 27.60 5.95
C GLY A 92 3.75 27.15 4.51
N THR A 93 3.09 28.04 3.78
CA THR A 93 2.69 27.94 2.37
C THR A 93 3.83 28.31 1.41
N LEU A 94 3.95 27.58 0.30
CA LEU A 94 4.48 28.11 -0.97
C LEU A 94 3.33 28.17 -1.98
N ASP A 95 3.06 29.39 -2.47
CA ASP A 95 2.04 29.75 -3.44
C ASP A 95 2.67 29.68 -4.85
N TRP A 96 2.04 28.97 -5.79
CA TRP A 96 2.44 28.94 -7.20
C TRP A 96 1.30 29.49 -8.06
N LYS A 97 1.37 30.78 -8.40
CA LYS A 97 0.57 31.36 -9.48
C LYS A 97 1.46 32.04 -10.51
N ASN A 98 1.27 31.56 -11.74
CA ASN A 98 1.44 32.22 -13.03
C ASN A 98 2.86 32.54 -13.50
N GLY A 99 3.25 31.83 -14.57
CA GLY A 99 4.47 32.11 -15.32
C GLY A 99 4.35 33.28 -16.29
N ARG A 100 5.50 33.91 -16.57
CA ARG A 100 6.05 34.28 -17.89
C ARG A 100 7.38 35.02 -17.69
N GLU A 101 8.10 35.12 -18.80
CA GLU A 101 9.55 35.05 -18.99
C GLU A 101 10.25 36.42 -19.16
N LYS A 102 11.60 36.39 -19.16
CA LYS A 102 12.62 37.37 -19.66
C LYS A 102 13.09 38.46 -18.68
N GLU A 103 14.37 38.86 -18.60
CA GLU A 103 15.56 38.67 -19.44
C GLU A 103 16.85 39.01 -18.62
N ARG A 104 17.95 38.24 -18.85
CA ARG A 104 19.38 38.62 -19.07
C ARG A 104 19.90 39.95 -18.45
N ILE A 105 21.10 40.07 -17.83
CA ILE A 105 22.48 39.84 -18.29
C ILE A 105 23.44 39.95 -17.08
N GLY A 106 24.50 39.12 -17.00
CA GLY A 106 25.78 39.52 -16.38
C GLY A 106 26.48 38.50 -15.47
N THR A 107 27.23 37.56 -16.03
CA THR A 107 28.40 36.92 -15.37
C THR A 107 29.66 37.72 -15.69
N PRO A 108 30.66 37.80 -14.80
CA PRO A 108 31.74 36.80 -14.88
C PRO A 108 32.34 36.35 -13.54
N ASN A 109 32.65 35.04 -13.50
CA ASN A 109 33.77 34.32 -12.82
C ASN A 109 33.99 34.54 -11.31
N SER A 110 34.39 33.56 -10.50
CA SER A 110 34.51 32.10 -10.51
C SER A 110 34.63 31.78 -9.01
N ASP A 111 34.02 30.66 -8.59
CA ASP A 111 34.26 29.87 -7.37
C ASP A 111 32.94 29.56 -6.66
N CYS A 112 32.10 28.81 -7.38
CA CYS A 112 30.93 28.16 -6.82
C CYS A 112 31.33 26.76 -6.35
N VAL A 113 31.32 26.56 -5.03
CA VAL A 113 31.14 25.23 -4.42
C VAL A 113 29.64 24.94 -4.47
N GLU A 114 29.23 24.10 -5.42
CA GLU A 114 27.87 23.54 -5.46
C GLU A 114 27.68 22.58 -4.27
N GLN A 115 26.69 22.85 -3.41
CA GLN A 115 26.07 21.84 -2.56
C GLN A 115 24.63 21.64 -3.03
N GLN A 116 24.47 20.65 -3.90
CA GLN A 116 23.21 20.12 -4.40
C GLN A 116 22.54 19.27 -3.32
N GLY A 117 21.27 19.56 -3.00
CA GLY A 117 20.40 18.67 -2.23
C GLY A 117 19.91 17.54 -3.13
N SER A 118 20.64 16.43 -3.17
CA SER A 118 20.33 15.24 -3.96
C SER A 118 19.44 14.26 -3.20
N VAL A 119 18.32 13.86 -3.81
CA VAL A 119 17.55 12.68 -3.42
C VAL A 119 18.36 11.46 -3.86
N MET A 120 18.98 10.75 -2.93
CA MET A 120 19.70 9.51 -3.24
C MET A 120 18.71 8.37 -3.46
N ILE A 121 18.41 8.08 -4.72
CA ILE A 121 18.03 6.73 -5.16
C ILE A 121 19.36 5.95 -5.26
N PRO A 122 19.51 4.77 -4.63
CA PRO A 122 20.71 3.95 -4.81
C PRO A 122 20.94 3.68 -6.31
N SER A 123 22.04 4.21 -6.83
CA SER A 123 22.48 4.03 -8.21
C SER A 123 23.17 2.67 -8.37
N HIS A 124 22.43 1.57 -8.29
CA HIS A 124 22.95 0.24 -8.65
C HIS A 124 21.84 -0.67 -9.17
N PHE A 125 21.61 -0.61 -10.49
CA PHE A 125 21.20 -1.77 -11.26
C PHE A 125 21.98 -1.73 -12.58
N LYS A 126 23.04 -2.54 -12.67
CA LYS A 126 23.49 -3.01 -13.98
C LYS A 126 22.45 -4.04 -14.42
N GLU A 127 21.79 -3.81 -15.54
CA GLU A 127 21.12 -4.87 -16.28
C GLU A 127 22.16 -5.95 -16.57
N GLN A 128 22.06 -7.08 -15.86
CA GLN A 128 22.91 -8.23 -16.11
C GLN A 128 22.11 -9.20 -16.98
N SER A 129 22.30 -9.07 -18.29
CA SER A 129 21.96 -10.09 -19.27
C SER A 129 22.81 -11.34 -19.00
N ASP A 130 22.18 -12.50 -19.12
CA ASP A 130 22.78 -13.84 -19.19
C ASP A 130 23.27 -14.46 -17.86
N ALA A 131 22.33 -15.07 -17.11
CA ALA A 131 22.64 -16.12 -16.15
C ALA A 131 21.92 -17.44 -16.53
N PRO A 132 22.60 -18.60 -16.58
CA PRO A 132 22.02 -19.85 -17.02
C PRO A 132 21.01 -20.42 -16.01
N ARG A 133 19.92 -21.00 -16.54
CA ARG A 133 18.78 -21.55 -15.77
C ARG A 133 19.21 -22.67 -14.82
N PRO A 134 18.70 -22.73 -13.56
CA PRO A 134 19.06 -23.79 -12.64
C PRO A 134 18.19 -25.04 -12.86
N ASN A 135 18.85 -26.19 -13.05
CA ASN A 135 18.24 -27.51 -12.94
C ASN A 135 17.91 -27.83 -11.48
N THR A 136 16.93 -28.70 -11.28
CA THR A 136 16.28 -29.03 -9.98
C THR A 136 17.19 -29.66 -8.91
N SER A 137 18.50 -29.74 -9.13
CA SER A 137 19.52 -30.08 -8.11
C SER A 137 19.95 -28.89 -7.24
N ASN A 138 19.57 -27.65 -7.60
CA ASN A 138 20.16 -26.41 -7.05
C ASN A 138 19.19 -25.53 -6.24
N LEU A 139 18.11 -26.09 -5.67
CA LEU A 139 17.16 -25.31 -4.85
C LEU A 139 17.85 -24.63 -3.66
N SER A 140 18.87 -25.28 -3.08
CA SER A 140 19.71 -24.70 -2.02
C SER A 140 20.50 -23.47 -2.51
N SER A 141 21.10 -23.55 -3.69
CA SER A 141 21.89 -22.46 -4.29
C SER A 141 21.02 -21.24 -4.63
N CYS A 142 19.82 -21.44 -5.17
CA CYS A 142 18.89 -20.34 -5.46
C CYS A 142 18.36 -19.66 -4.20
N ASN A 143 18.07 -20.43 -3.13
CA ASN A 143 17.65 -19.86 -1.85
C ASN A 143 18.76 -19.07 -1.17
N LEU A 144 20.01 -19.52 -1.29
CA LEU A 144 21.19 -18.79 -0.79
C LEU A 144 21.40 -17.48 -1.55
N GLN A 145 21.23 -17.49 -2.88
CA GLN A 145 21.32 -16.27 -3.68
C GLN A 145 20.24 -15.26 -3.29
N LEU A 146 18.97 -15.67 -3.18
CA LEU A 146 17.88 -14.78 -2.75
C LEU A 146 18.12 -14.19 -1.36
N LEU A 147 18.69 -14.97 -0.45
CA LEU A 147 19.07 -14.49 0.88
C LEU A 147 20.22 -13.48 0.80
N SER A 148 21.22 -13.75 -0.04
CA SER A 148 22.34 -12.82 -0.28
C SER A 148 21.85 -11.49 -0.83
N ASP A 149 21.02 -11.53 -1.88
CA ASP A 149 20.45 -10.33 -2.52
C ASP A 149 19.59 -9.53 -1.53
N TYR A 150 18.85 -10.23 -0.66
CA TYR A 150 18.07 -9.61 0.40
C TYR A 150 18.96 -8.90 1.42
N LEU A 151 20.02 -9.56 1.91
CA LEU A 151 20.92 -8.99 2.92
C LEU A 151 21.73 -7.82 2.36
N GLU A 152 22.19 -7.91 1.11
CA GLU A 152 22.86 -6.81 0.42
C GLU A 152 21.92 -5.60 0.28
N TRP A 153 20.67 -5.83 -0.12
CA TRP A 153 19.67 -4.76 -0.18
C TRP A 153 19.41 -4.15 1.20
N VAL A 154 19.24 -4.97 2.24
CA VAL A 154 19.04 -4.50 3.63
C VAL A 154 20.22 -3.65 4.11
N HIS A 155 21.45 -4.03 3.77
CA HIS A 155 22.64 -3.28 4.17
C HIS A 155 22.66 -1.86 3.60
N ASN A 156 22.02 -1.65 2.46
CA ASN A 156 21.96 -0.35 1.78
C ASN A 156 20.82 0.57 2.29
N ILE A 157 20.09 0.19 3.34
CA ILE A 157 18.99 0.98 3.91
C ILE A 157 19.48 1.83 5.09
N PRO A 158 19.68 3.15 4.93
CA PRO A 158 20.28 4.00 5.97
C PRO A 158 19.41 4.14 7.22
N GLU A 159 18.08 4.07 7.10
CA GLU A 159 17.15 4.22 8.22
C GLU A 159 17.28 3.09 9.25
N LEU A 160 17.87 1.94 8.89
CA LEU A 160 18.14 0.84 9.81
C LEU A 160 19.24 1.18 10.82
N ASN A 161 20.13 2.12 10.51
CA ASN A 161 21.18 2.56 11.42
C ASN A 161 20.60 3.37 12.60
N MET A 162 19.36 3.85 12.47
CA MET A 162 18.66 4.57 13.54
C MET A 162 17.94 3.64 14.52
N LEU A 163 17.86 2.34 14.22
CA LEU A 163 17.32 1.32 15.12
C LEU A 163 18.43 0.78 16.03
N ASN A 164 18.05 0.37 17.25
CA ASN A 164 18.94 -0.45 18.06
C ASN A 164 19.11 -1.84 17.41
N GLU A 165 20.14 -2.56 17.84
CA GLU A 165 20.53 -3.84 17.25
C GLU A 165 19.41 -4.90 17.32
N ASP A 166 18.72 -5.01 18.45
CA ASP A 166 17.63 -5.97 18.62
C ASP A 166 16.46 -5.66 17.67
N ASP A 167 16.01 -4.41 17.61
CA ASP A 167 14.93 -3.97 16.74
C ASP A 167 15.27 -4.17 15.26
N ARG A 168 16.52 -3.86 14.88
CA ARG A 168 17.03 -4.08 13.53
C ARG A 168 16.99 -5.57 13.19
N ASN A 169 17.50 -6.42 14.07
CA ASN A 169 17.53 -7.87 13.87
C ASN A 169 16.12 -8.46 13.78
N PHE A 170 15.20 -8.05 14.68
CA PHE A 170 13.80 -8.48 14.62
C PHE A 170 13.13 -8.05 13.32
N LEU A 171 13.32 -6.80 12.90
CA LEU A 171 12.73 -6.30 11.66
C LEU A 171 13.24 -7.08 10.46
N VAL A 172 14.57 -7.20 10.30
CA VAL A 172 15.20 -7.89 9.17
C VAL A 172 14.76 -9.36 9.09
N LEU A 173 14.70 -10.08 10.21
CA LEU A 173 14.30 -11.48 10.22
C LEU A 173 12.81 -11.67 9.93
N CYS A 174 11.93 -10.86 10.54
CA CYS A 174 10.50 -10.97 10.33
C CYS A 174 10.07 -10.56 8.91
N ARG A 175 10.84 -9.70 8.24
CA ARG A 175 10.49 -9.14 6.92
C ARG A 175 11.14 -9.86 5.74
N ALA A 176 12.03 -10.82 6.00
CA ALA A 176 12.67 -11.60 4.96
C ALA A 176 11.66 -12.37 4.09
N ARG A 177 10.66 -13.04 4.70
CA ARG A 177 9.66 -13.81 3.96
C ARG A 177 8.74 -12.91 3.10
N PRO A 178 8.06 -11.89 3.64
CA PRO A 178 7.26 -10.98 2.82
C PRO A 178 8.06 -10.35 1.67
N SER A 179 9.29 -9.91 1.94
CA SER A 179 10.17 -9.31 0.92
C SER A 179 10.52 -10.32 -0.19
N ALA A 180 10.83 -11.56 0.17
CA ALA A 180 11.13 -12.62 -0.81
C ALA A 180 9.93 -12.95 -1.71
N TRP A 181 8.72 -13.03 -1.14
CA TRP A 181 7.49 -13.25 -1.91
C TRP A 181 7.23 -12.13 -2.91
N LEU A 182 7.43 -10.88 -2.49
CA LEU A 182 7.24 -9.71 -3.35
C LEU A 182 8.30 -9.64 -4.46
N LEU A 183 9.56 -9.94 -4.16
CA LEU A 183 10.65 -9.99 -5.13
C LEU A 183 10.45 -11.12 -6.17
N LEU A 184 10.01 -12.30 -5.72
CA LEU A 184 9.70 -13.41 -6.61
C LEU A 184 8.53 -13.05 -7.55
N ALA A 185 7.49 -12.39 -7.02
CA ALA A 185 6.38 -11.91 -7.84
C ALA A 185 6.84 -10.93 -8.93
N HIS A 186 7.71 -9.97 -8.59
CA HIS A 186 8.28 -9.03 -9.55
C HIS A 186 9.09 -9.72 -10.65
N HIS A 187 9.97 -10.65 -10.28
CA HIS A 187 10.72 -11.43 -11.26
C HIS A 187 9.79 -12.20 -12.21
N ARG A 188 8.67 -12.75 -11.71
CA ARG A 188 7.64 -13.42 -12.52
C ARG A 188 6.81 -12.47 -13.39
N MET A 189 6.72 -11.19 -13.03
CA MET A 189 6.09 -10.19 -13.89
C MET A 189 6.92 -9.94 -15.16
N HIS A 190 8.25 -9.91 -15.04
CA HIS A 190 9.17 -9.59 -16.14
C HIS A 190 9.66 -10.80 -16.94
N ASN A 191 9.75 -11.98 -16.33
CA ASN A 191 10.19 -13.21 -17.01
C ASN A 191 8.99 -14.08 -17.43
N THR A 192 8.45 -13.78 -18.61
CA THR A 192 7.33 -14.49 -19.26
C THR A 192 7.77 -15.63 -20.19
N GLU A 193 9.03 -16.06 -20.15
CA GLU A 193 9.51 -17.11 -21.04
C GLU A 193 8.77 -18.43 -20.82
N ASN A 194 7.94 -18.78 -21.81
CA ASN A 194 7.29 -20.07 -22.10
C ASN A 194 7.60 -21.18 -21.08
N ARG A 195 6.74 -21.31 -20.06
CA ARG A 195 6.53 -22.63 -19.47
C ARG A 195 5.54 -23.37 -20.35
N PRO A 196 5.92 -24.50 -20.97
CA PRO A 196 4.91 -25.44 -21.44
C PRO A 196 4.06 -25.85 -20.24
N ASN A 197 2.84 -26.26 -20.53
CA ASN A 197 1.74 -26.71 -19.67
C ASN A 197 2.19 -27.65 -18.52
N ILE A 198 2.89 -27.12 -17.51
CA ILE A 198 3.29 -27.82 -16.29
C ILE A 198 2.25 -27.47 -15.26
N GLU A 199 1.68 -28.50 -14.64
CA GLU A 199 0.81 -28.40 -13.47
C GLU A 199 1.50 -27.47 -12.45
N LEU A 200 1.02 -26.23 -12.31
CA LEU A 200 1.60 -25.29 -11.34
C LEU A 200 1.38 -25.89 -9.96
N ASP A 201 2.46 -26.12 -9.21
CA ASP A 201 2.37 -26.48 -7.80
C ASP A 201 1.51 -25.44 -7.07
N LYS A 202 0.76 -25.89 -6.04
CA LYS A 202 -0.19 -25.04 -5.29
C LYS A 202 0.40 -23.71 -4.83
N LEU A 203 1.70 -23.69 -4.54
CA LEU A 203 2.45 -22.50 -4.13
C LEU A 203 2.64 -21.49 -5.28
N GLU A 204 2.97 -21.98 -6.48
CA GLU A 204 3.16 -21.13 -7.66
C GLU A 204 1.82 -20.58 -8.15
N LEU A 205 0.74 -21.38 -8.06
CA LEU A 205 -0.61 -20.91 -8.36
C LEU A 205 -1.06 -19.80 -7.39
N LEU A 206 -0.75 -19.96 -6.10
CA LEU A 206 -1.05 -18.98 -5.08
C LEU A 206 -0.23 -17.69 -5.27
N LEU A 207 1.07 -17.79 -5.57
CA LEU A 207 1.90 -16.64 -5.96
C LEU A 207 1.29 -15.90 -7.16
N HIS A 208 0.89 -16.65 -8.18
CA HIS A 208 0.39 -16.08 -9.41
C HIS A 208 -0.95 -15.36 -9.22
N ASN A 209 -1.91 -16.02 -8.58
CA ASN A 209 -3.27 -15.51 -8.45
C ASN A 209 -3.37 -14.39 -7.40
N GLU A 210 -2.65 -14.50 -6.29
CA GLU A 210 -2.83 -13.59 -5.15
C GLU A 210 -1.88 -12.39 -5.20
N ILE A 211 -0.77 -12.47 -5.93
CA ILE A 211 0.25 -11.40 -5.95
C ILE A 211 0.57 -10.97 -7.39
N VAL A 212 1.02 -11.86 -8.27
CA VAL A 212 1.45 -11.48 -9.63
C VAL A 212 0.29 -10.90 -10.45
N GLY A 213 -0.88 -11.52 -10.42
CA GLY A 213 -2.09 -11.06 -11.11
C GLY A 213 -2.46 -9.63 -10.71
N PRO A 214 -2.69 -9.35 -9.42
CA PRO A 214 -2.96 -8.00 -8.95
C PRO A 214 -1.88 -6.97 -9.31
N LEU A 215 -0.59 -7.32 -9.22
CA LEU A 215 0.49 -6.41 -9.60
C LEU A 215 0.51 -6.11 -11.11
N ARG A 216 0.17 -7.10 -11.97
CA ARG A 216 0.03 -6.90 -13.42
C ARG A 216 -1.19 -6.05 -13.76
N GLU A 217 -2.34 -6.31 -13.15
CA GLU A 217 -3.56 -5.52 -13.33
C GLU A 217 -3.36 -4.04 -12.95
N LEU A 218 -2.47 -3.76 -11.99
CA LEU A 218 -2.16 -2.40 -11.53
C LEU A 218 -1.09 -1.69 -12.38
N GLU A 219 -0.49 -2.40 -13.34
CA GLU A 219 0.64 -1.92 -14.16
C GLU A 219 1.71 -1.23 -13.29
N ILE A 220 2.14 -1.93 -12.24
CA ILE A 220 3.11 -1.40 -11.28
C ILE A 220 4.44 -1.13 -11.99
N HIS A 221 4.90 0.12 -11.88
CA HIS A 221 6.21 0.54 -12.39
C HIS A 221 7.33 0.10 -11.43
N SER A 222 8.57 -0.02 -11.93
CA SER A 222 9.75 -0.38 -11.12
C SER A 222 9.90 0.51 -9.88
N VAL A 223 9.72 1.82 -10.03
CA VAL A 223 9.74 2.79 -8.93
C VAL A 223 8.65 2.52 -7.89
N GLU A 224 7.43 2.21 -8.32
CA GLU A 224 6.31 1.91 -7.41
C GLU A 224 6.53 0.59 -6.69
N PHE A 225 7.12 -0.38 -7.39
CA PHE A 225 7.51 -1.65 -6.81
C PHE A 225 8.54 -1.48 -5.70
N GLU A 226 9.60 -0.68 -5.91
CA GLU A 226 10.61 -0.42 -4.86
C GLU A 226 10.00 0.30 -3.65
N ILE A 227 9.12 1.28 -3.87
CA ILE A 227 8.41 1.94 -2.78
C ILE A 227 7.52 0.93 -2.04
N LEU A 228 6.80 0.05 -2.74
CA LEU A 228 6.00 -1.00 -2.13
C LEU A 228 6.83 -2.00 -1.34
N ARG A 229 8.03 -2.36 -1.84
CA ARG A 229 8.99 -3.20 -1.14
C ARG A 229 9.45 -2.55 0.16
N ASN A 230 9.74 -1.25 0.14
CA ASN A 230 10.05 -0.48 1.34
C ASN A 230 8.87 -0.42 2.31
N VAL A 231 7.65 -0.16 1.83
CA VAL A 231 6.44 -0.14 2.68
C VAL A 231 6.20 -1.50 3.34
N CYS A 232 6.38 -2.59 2.59
CA CYS A 232 6.27 -3.96 3.11
C CYS A 232 7.34 -4.24 4.17
N PHE A 233 8.58 -3.88 3.90
CA PHE A 233 9.70 -4.07 4.82
C PHE A 233 9.54 -3.25 6.11
N PHE A 234 9.19 -1.97 6.02
CA PHE A 234 8.95 -1.10 7.18
C PHE A 234 7.55 -1.31 7.80
N SER A 235 7.08 -2.54 7.88
CA SER A 235 5.88 -2.89 8.62
C SER A 235 6.23 -3.28 10.06
N THR A 236 5.54 -2.69 11.04
CA THR A 236 5.82 -2.93 12.47
C THR A 236 5.71 -4.41 12.84
N VAL A 237 6.63 -4.92 13.67
CA VAL A 237 6.55 -6.27 14.27
C VAL A 237 6.30 -6.17 15.78
N PRO A 238 5.59 -7.14 16.39
CA PRO A 238 5.28 -7.10 17.82
C PRO A 238 6.50 -6.98 18.75
N GLN A 239 7.64 -7.53 18.31
CA GLN A 239 8.88 -7.61 19.08
C GLN A 239 9.65 -6.29 19.17
N LEU A 240 9.30 -5.28 18.35
CA LEU A 240 10.01 -4.01 18.37
C LEU A 240 9.78 -3.26 19.68
N SER A 241 10.78 -2.50 20.10
CA SER A 241 10.63 -1.47 21.12
C SER A 241 9.63 -0.39 20.67
N GLU A 242 9.14 0.41 21.63
CA GLU A 242 8.27 1.54 21.31
C GLU A 242 8.96 2.58 20.41
N ALA A 243 10.26 2.82 20.61
CA ALA A 243 11.05 3.69 19.75
C ALA A 243 11.19 3.12 18.34
N GLY A 244 11.48 1.82 18.23
CA GLY A 244 11.56 1.11 16.95
C GLY A 244 10.24 1.15 16.18
N ARG A 245 9.11 0.89 16.84
CA ARG A 245 7.78 1.00 16.21
C ARG A 245 7.50 2.39 15.67
N ARG A 246 7.85 3.45 16.42
CA ARG A 246 7.64 4.84 15.98
C ARG A 246 8.48 5.17 14.76
N LEU A 247 9.75 4.79 14.75
CA LEU A 247 10.63 5.01 13.61
C LEU A 247 10.15 4.24 12.38
N VAL A 248 9.89 2.94 12.51
CA VAL A 248 9.39 2.09 11.42
C VAL A 248 8.09 2.67 10.84
N THR A 249 7.15 3.06 11.69
CA THR A 249 5.89 3.70 11.26
C THR A 249 6.13 5.05 10.56
N SER A 250 7.09 5.83 11.04
CA SER A 250 7.46 7.12 10.44
C SER A 250 8.01 6.94 9.02
N VAL A 251 8.96 6.01 8.85
CA VAL A 251 9.56 5.68 7.54
C VAL A 251 8.50 5.11 6.60
N GLN A 252 7.66 4.18 7.08
CA GLN A 252 6.57 3.63 6.29
C GLN A 252 5.60 4.70 5.79
N ASN A 253 5.21 5.63 6.66
CA ASN A 253 4.34 6.75 6.29
C ASN A 253 4.99 7.71 5.29
N ALA A 254 6.31 7.90 5.37
CA ALA A 254 7.05 8.68 4.37
C ALA A 254 7.00 8.00 2.99
N GLN A 255 7.28 6.70 2.94
CA GLN A 255 7.20 5.90 1.70
C GLN A 255 5.79 5.91 1.10
N LEU A 256 4.74 5.80 1.93
CA LEU A 256 3.35 5.88 1.47
C LEU A 256 2.99 7.26 0.88
N ARG A 257 3.53 8.35 1.42
CA ARG A 257 3.36 9.70 0.84
C ARG A 257 4.01 9.78 -0.53
N THR A 258 5.26 9.32 -0.65
CA THR A 258 5.98 9.24 -1.93
C THR A 258 5.22 8.39 -2.96
N LEU A 259 4.66 7.25 -2.54
CA LEU A 259 3.85 6.40 -3.42
C LEU A 259 2.61 7.11 -3.94
N SER A 260 1.92 7.83 -3.04
CA SER A 260 0.73 8.59 -3.39
C SER A 260 1.04 9.70 -4.39
N GLU A 261 2.12 10.45 -4.17
CA GLU A 261 2.58 11.50 -5.06
C GLU A 261 2.95 10.96 -6.46
N PHE A 262 3.71 9.86 -6.49
CA PHE A 262 4.10 9.21 -7.75
C PHE A 262 2.87 8.65 -8.51
N SER A 263 1.96 7.98 -7.79
CA SER A 263 0.72 7.43 -8.39
C SER A 263 -0.15 8.54 -8.98
N LEU A 264 -0.31 9.66 -8.27
CA LEU A 264 -1.05 10.82 -8.76
C LEU A 264 -0.39 11.44 -9.99
N SER A 265 0.93 11.60 -9.99
CA SER A 265 1.70 12.12 -11.12
C SER A 265 1.51 11.24 -12.37
N ARG A 266 1.57 9.92 -12.22
CA ARG A 266 1.33 8.98 -13.34
C ARG A 266 -0.08 9.06 -13.88
N ILE A 267 -1.10 9.10 -13.02
CA ILE A 267 -2.49 9.19 -13.45
C ILE A 267 -2.74 10.52 -14.20
N ASN A 268 -2.17 11.63 -13.72
CA ASN A 268 -2.21 12.92 -14.41
C ASN A 268 -1.53 12.89 -15.81
N LEU A 269 -0.49 12.06 -15.99
CA LEU A 269 0.18 11.88 -17.29
C LEU A 269 -0.63 11.00 -18.26
N MET A 270 -1.32 9.97 -17.75
CA MET A 270 -2.14 9.07 -18.58
C MET A 270 -3.51 9.67 -18.96
N GLU A 271 -4.08 10.53 -18.11
CA GLU A 271 -5.42 11.14 -18.33
C GLU A 271 -5.40 12.48 -19.08
N LYS A 272 -4.26 12.93 -19.63
CA LYS A 272 -4.25 13.95 -20.72
C LYS A 272 -5.04 13.51 -21.98
N ALA A 273 -5.59 12.28 -21.98
CA ALA A 273 -6.39 11.70 -23.05
C ALA A 273 -7.88 11.44 -22.71
N ASN A 274 -8.38 11.62 -21.47
CA ASN A 274 -9.81 11.42 -21.18
C ASN A 274 -10.29 12.03 -19.84
N GLU A 275 -11.41 12.75 -19.86
CA GLU A 275 -11.98 13.52 -18.75
C GLU A 275 -12.68 12.64 -17.67
N GLY A 276 -11.90 12.04 -16.75
CA GLY A 276 -12.40 11.30 -15.59
C GLY A 276 -12.01 11.91 -14.22
N PRO A 277 -12.63 11.50 -13.09
CA PRO A 277 -12.25 11.99 -11.77
C PRO A 277 -10.95 11.32 -11.25
N LEU A 278 -9.80 11.91 -11.61
CA LEU A 278 -8.41 11.55 -11.26
C LEU A 278 -8.17 11.02 -9.83
N LEU A 279 -8.80 11.66 -8.84
CA LEU A 279 -8.63 11.34 -7.41
C LEU A 279 -9.21 9.98 -7.05
N LEU A 280 -10.33 9.60 -7.66
CA LEU A 280 -11.00 8.34 -7.34
C LEU A 280 -10.21 7.15 -7.91
N SER A 281 -9.68 7.30 -9.13
CA SER A 281 -8.79 6.32 -9.78
C SER A 281 -7.51 6.08 -8.96
N SER A 282 -6.88 7.16 -8.50
CA SER A 282 -5.66 7.12 -7.68
C SER A 282 -5.86 6.43 -6.34
N VAL A 283 -6.96 6.75 -5.65
CA VAL A 283 -7.30 6.14 -4.36
C VAL A 283 -7.64 4.65 -4.52
N PHE A 284 -8.36 4.25 -5.57
CA PHE A 284 -8.63 2.84 -5.84
C PHE A 284 -7.34 2.06 -6.13
N ARG A 285 -6.43 2.64 -6.91
CA ARG A 285 -5.15 2.03 -7.23
C ARG A 285 -4.29 1.81 -5.98
N LEU A 286 -4.11 2.85 -5.15
CA LEU A 286 -3.39 2.76 -3.89
C LEU A 286 -4.01 1.72 -2.93
N ASN A 287 -5.35 1.69 -2.82
CA ASN A 287 -6.02 0.69 -1.99
C ASN A 287 -5.76 -0.73 -2.49
N ARG A 288 -5.77 -0.96 -3.81
CA ARG A 288 -5.41 -2.26 -4.37
C ARG A 288 -3.95 -2.63 -4.08
N MET A 289 -3.01 -1.69 -4.22
CA MET A 289 -1.60 -1.92 -3.86
C MET A 289 -1.46 -2.33 -2.38
N MET A 290 -2.15 -1.63 -1.47
CA MET A 290 -2.12 -1.96 -0.04
C MET A 290 -2.74 -3.33 0.26
N ASN A 291 -3.84 -3.69 -0.41
CA ASN A 291 -4.44 -5.01 -0.28
C ASN A 291 -3.50 -6.12 -0.78
N THR A 292 -2.74 -5.88 -1.84
CA THR A 292 -1.71 -6.81 -2.31
C THR A 292 -0.64 -7.00 -1.23
N LEU A 293 -0.16 -5.94 -0.58
CA LEU A 293 0.81 -6.05 0.51
C LEU A 293 0.26 -6.85 1.71
N LEU A 294 -1.00 -6.63 2.11
CA LEU A 294 -1.65 -7.41 3.15
C LEU A 294 -1.77 -8.89 2.78
N THR A 295 -1.94 -9.18 1.49
CA THR A 295 -2.01 -10.55 0.97
C THR A 295 -0.63 -11.20 1.01
N VAL A 296 0.43 -10.49 0.61
CA VAL A 296 1.82 -10.92 0.76
C VAL A 296 2.12 -11.27 2.21
N GLU A 297 1.73 -10.43 3.17
CA GLU A 297 1.92 -10.70 4.60
C GLU A 297 1.19 -11.97 5.07
N LYS A 298 -0.03 -12.22 4.60
CA LYS A 298 -0.79 -13.45 4.95
C LYS A 298 -0.14 -14.69 4.37
N VAL A 299 0.26 -14.63 3.10
CA VAL A 299 0.88 -15.73 2.37
C VAL A 299 2.25 -16.06 2.95
N ALA A 300 3.07 -15.05 3.22
CA ALA A 300 4.40 -15.22 3.80
C ALA A 300 4.38 -15.81 5.22
N ASN A 301 3.29 -15.60 5.95
CA ASN A 301 3.06 -16.13 7.30
C ASN A 301 2.22 -17.42 7.32
N PHE A 302 1.84 -17.97 6.16
CA PHE A 302 1.10 -19.22 6.08
C PHE A 302 1.98 -20.36 6.59
N LYS A 303 1.63 -20.88 7.76
CA LYS A 303 2.18 -22.12 8.30
C LYS A 303 1.24 -23.23 7.85
N GLY A 304 1.68 -24.01 6.86
CA GLY A 304 0.98 -25.21 6.41
C GLY A 304 0.79 -26.21 7.55
#